data_AF-A0A353W5P1-F1
#
_entry.id   AF-A0A353W5P1-F1
#
_cell.length_a   1.000
_cell.length_b   1.000
_cell.length_c   1.000
_cell.angle_alpha   90.00
_cell.angle_beta   90.00
_cell.angle_gamma   90.00
#
_symmetry.space_group_name_H-M   'P 1'
#
loop_
_entity.id
_entity.type
_entity.pdbx_description
1 polymer ?
#
loop_
_entity_poly.entity_id
_entity_poly.type
_entity_poly.pdbx_seq_one_letter_code
_entity_poly.pdbx_strand_id
1 'polypeptide(L)'
;MKYIIAVLILLAAIPSWASTTVLGDGEYATVSAAYSASSPGDTLVIPSGSWVWSSQLVITKGLTIQGAGRTLTTITSNYDASDPTNTFAPGNFLIVYQPDETERAADNLIRITGITLDLNNKCGGIGLFNVTTTPTTKLRIDNCTIKNATNPSGSMRGIMLRGHIWGVIDSNVFQENYKSIDSYG
;
A
#
# COMPACT_ATOMS: atom_id res chain seq x y z
N MET A 1 -29.26 -55.28 -2.91
CA MET A 1 -29.22 -53.96 -2.24
C MET A 1 -27.78 -53.48 -2.24
N LYS A 2 -27.47 -52.41 -2.98
CA LYS A 2 -26.12 -51.82 -3.07
C LYS A 2 -26.03 -50.71 -2.01
N TYR A 3 -25.13 -50.86 -1.04
CA TYR A 3 -24.82 -49.81 -0.07
C TYR A 3 -23.95 -48.76 -0.75
N ILE A 4 -24.45 -47.53 -0.87
CA ILE A 4 -23.66 -46.36 -1.25
C ILE A 4 -23.06 -45.80 0.05
N ILE A 5 -21.74 -45.89 0.20
CA ILE A 5 -21.00 -45.21 1.26
C ILE A 5 -20.79 -43.77 0.80
N ALA A 6 -21.50 -42.83 1.42
CA ALA A 6 -21.23 -41.41 1.28
C ALA A 6 -20.01 -41.06 2.13
N VAL A 7 -18.86 -40.81 1.49
CA VAL A 7 -17.67 -40.25 2.16
C VAL A 7 -17.89 -38.75 2.30
N LEU A 8 -18.18 -38.31 3.52
CA LEU A 8 -18.23 -36.90 3.90
C LEU A 8 -16.79 -36.39 3.99
N ILE A 9 -16.32 -35.68 2.97
CA ILE A 9 -15.04 -34.96 3.04
C ILE A 9 -15.28 -33.72 3.89
N LEU A 10 -14.87 -33.79 5.17
CA LEU A 10 -14.79 -32.63 6.05
C LEU A 10 -13.67 -31.73 5.53
N LEU A 11 -14.02 -30.71 4.76
CA LEU A 11 -13.10 -29.67 4.32
C LEU A 11 -12.76 -28.81 5.55
N ALA A 12 -11.76 -29.24 6.33
CA ALA A 12 -11.23 -28.44 7.41
C ALA A 12 -10.67 -27.15 6.79
N ALA A 13 -11.32 -26.01 7.08
CA ALA A 13 -10.76 -24.70 6.80
C ALA A 13 -9.44 -24.61 7.60
N ILE A 14 -8.32 -24.83 6.91
CA ILE A 14 -7.00 -24.65 7.48
C ILE A 14 -6.91 -23.15 7.77
N PRO A 15 -6.72 -22.70 9.02
CA PRO A 15 -6.49 -21.28 9.26
C PRO A 15 -5.24 -20.88 8.49
N SER A 16 -5.39 -20.00 7.49
CA SER A 16 -4.24 -19.43 6.78
C SER A 16 -3.61 -18.41 7.72
N TRP A 17 -2.46 -18.77 8.27
CA TRP A 17 -1.61 -17.82 8.97
C TRP A 17 -1.13 -16.78 7.96
N ALA A 18 -1.03 -15.53 8.38
CA ALA A 18 -0.41 -14.48 7.58
C ALA A 18 0.98 -14.94 7.12
N SER A 19 1.17 -15.04 5.81
CA SER A 19 2.42 -15.50 5.21
C SER A 19 3.40 -14.35 5.08
N THR A 20 4.71 -14.65 5.17
CA THR A 20 5.76 -13.69 4.84
C THR A 20 6.47 -14.13 3.57
N THR A 21 6.40 -13.30 2.53
CA THR A 21 7.03 -13.54 1.23
C THR A 21 8.19 -12.57 1.06
N VAL A 22 9.41 -13.12 1.00
CA VAL A 22 10.62 -12.35 0.68
C VAL A 22 10.81 -12.32 -0.84
N LEU A 23 10.88 -11.12 -1.42
CA LEU A 23 11.01 -10.95 -2.86
C LEU A 23 12.47 -11.01 -3.30
N GLY A 24 12.71 -11.48 -4.53
CA GLY A 24 14.05 -11.53 -5.12
C GLY A 24 14.58 -10.14 -5.50
N ASP A 25 13.68 -9.21 -5.79
CA ASP A 25 13.96 -7.81 -6.11
C ASP A 25 12.79 -6.91 -5.66
N GLY A 26 12.94 -5.59 -5.83
CA GLY A 26 11.89 -4.61 -5.55
C GLY A 26 11.31 -3.95 -6.79
N GLU A 27 11.45 -4.59 -7.95
CA GLU A 27 10.86 -4.09 -9.19
C GLU A 27 9.34 -4.07 -9.08
N TYR A 28 8.71 -3.09 -9.72
CA TYR A 28 7.25 -2.94 -9.68
C TYR A 28 6.52 -4.23 -10.08
N ALA A 29 6.99 -4.91 -11.13
CA ALA A 29 6.39 -6.13 -11.64
C ALA A 29 6.40 -7.26 -10.58
N THR A 30 7.53 -7.45 -9.89
CA THR A 30 7.68 -8.44 -8.83
C THR A 30 6.79 -8.13 -7.64
N VAL A 31 6.77 -6.88 -7.18
CA VAL A 31 5.95 -6.45 -6.04
C VAL A 31 4.46 -6.54 -6.36
N SER A 32 4.05 -6.12 -7.55
CA SER A 32 2.65 -6.19 -8.02
C SER A 32 2.18 -7.63 -8.19
N ALA A 33 3.01 -8.52 -8.72
CA ALA A 33 2.71 -9.95 -8.82
C ALA A 33 2.58 -10.60 -7.44
N ALA A 34 3.49 -10.28 -6.51
CA ALA A 34 3.44 -10.80 -5.14
C ALA A 34 2.21 -10.28 -4.38
N TYR A 35 1.85 -9.01 -4.51
CA TYR A 35 0.60 -8.44 -4.02
C TYR A 35 -0.62 -9.18 -4.57
N SER A 36 -0.62 -9.48 -5.87
CA SER A 36 -1.75 -10.18 -6.50
C SER A 36 -1.90 -11.60 -5.95
N ALA A 37 -0.79 -12.28 -5.67
CA ALA A 37 -0.78 -13.64 -5.11
C ALA A 37 -1.02 -13.72 -3.60
N SER A 38 -0.90 -12.61 -2.86
CA SER A 38 -1.00 -12.61 -1.40
C SER A 38 -2.44 -12.73 -0.92
N SER A 39 -2.61 -13.15 0.33
CA SER A 39 -3.88 -13.05 1.06
C SER A 39 -3.90 -11.81 1.95
N PRO A 40 -5.08 -11.35 2.40
CA PRO A 40 -5.14 -10.32 3.44
C PRO A 40 -4.37 -10.75 4.68
N GLY A 41 -3.65 -9.82 5.30
CA GLY A 41 -2.78 -10.04 6.46
C GLY A 41 -1.34 -10.44 6.13
N ASP A 42 -1.03 -10.83 4.90
CA ASP A 42 0.33 -11.23 4.50
C ASP A 42 1.36 -10.10 4.63
N THR A 43 2.64 -10.45 4.60
CA THR A 43 3.76 -9.53 4.57
C THR A 43 4.61 -9.74 3.32
N LEU A 44 4.80 -8.69 2.54
CA LEU A 44 5.70 -8.65 1.39
C LEU A 44 6.98 -7.91 1.78
N VAL A 45 8.11 -8.63 1.75
CA VAL A 45 9.42 -8.07 2.10
C VAL A 45 10.19 -7.74 0.84
N ILE A 46 10.35 -6.44 0.58
CA ILE A 46 11.17 -5.89 -0.50
C ILE A 46 12.63 -5.88 -0.01
N PRO A 47 13.57 -6.50 -0.75
CA PRO A 47 14.97 -6.53 -0.35
C PRO A 47 15.61 -5.13 -0.36
N SER A 48 16.80 -5.02 0.22
CA SER A 48 17.63 -3.82 0.08
C SER A 48 17.96 -3.58 -1.39
N GLY A 49 17.94 -2.33 -1.82
CA GLY A 49 18.19 -1.95 -3.20
C GLY A 49 17.52 -0.62 -3.56
N SER A 50 17.78 -0.18 -4.78
CA SER A 50 17.16 1.00 -5.39
C SER A 50 16.41 0.57 -6.63
N TRP A 51 15.10 0.85 -6.64
CA TRP A 51 14.18 0.39 -7.67
C TRP A 51 13.44 1.58 -8.27
N VAL A 52 13.08 1.51 -9.56
CA VAL A 52 12.36 2.57 -10.25
C VAL A 52 10.96 2.08 -10.61
N TRP A 53 9.94 2.76 -10.09
CA TRP A 53 8.55 2.40 -10.39
C TRP A 53 7.96 3.39 -11.39
N SER A 54 7.60 2.89 -12.58
CA SER A 54 6.91 3.66 -13.62
C SER A 54 5.39 3.48 -13.59
N SER A 55 4.87 2.73 -12.61
CA SER A 55 3.46 2.39 -12.46
C SER A 55 3.01 2.54 -11.02
N GLN A 56 1.73 2.88 -10.83
CA GLN A 56 1.09 2.97 -9.52
C GLN A 56 0.76 1.58 -8.97
N LEU A 57 1.03 1.37 -7.67
CA LEU A 57 0.56 0.18 -6.95
C LEU A 57 -0.78 0.48 -6.27
N VAL A 58 -1.84 -0.21 -6.69
CA VAL A 58 -3.18 -0.11 -6.07
C VAL A 58 -3.42 -1.29 -5.15
N ILE A 59 -3.70 -0.99 -3.89
CA ILE A 59 -3.91 -1.94 -2.79
C ILE A 59 -5.38 -1.87 -2.39
N THR A 60 -6.08 -3.00 -2.45
CA THR A 60 -7.51 -3.13 -2.12
C THR A 60 -7.77 -4.01 -0.91
N LYS A 61 -6.74 -4.67 -0.38
CA LYS A 61 -6.76 -5.55 0.79
C LYS A 61 -5.66 -5.17 1.78
N GLY A 62 -5.90 -5.37 3.07
CA GLY A 62 -4.95 -5.06 4.12
C GLY A 62 -3.82 -6.08 4.15
N LEU A 63 -2.58 -5.61 4.05
CA LEU A 63 -1.36 -6.40 4.20
C LEU A 63 -0.18 -5.51 4.60
N THR A 64 0.99 -6.10 4.85
CA THR A 64 2.22 -5.34 5.13
C THR A 64 3.14 -5.29 3.90
N ILE A 65 3.51 -4.10 3.46
CA ILE A 65 4.63 -3.87 2.54
C ILE A 65 5.82 -3.37 3.38
N GLN A 66 6.89 -4.14 3.38
CA GLN A 66 8.06 -3.89 4.23
C GLN A 66 9.34 -3.85 3.40
N GLY A 67 10.06 -2.74 3.42
CA GLY A 67 11.44 -2.69 2.93
C GLY A 67 12.45 -3.20 3.98
N ALA A 68 13.71 -3.38 3.58
CA ALA A 68 14.80 -3.79 4.46
C ALA A 68 15.21 -2.70 5.48
N GLY A 69 14.65 -1.50 5.36
CA GLY A 69 14.92 -0.34 6.21
C GLY A 69 14.91 0.93 5.35
N ARG A 70 14.46 2.06 5.91
CA ARG A 70 14.34 3.32 5.15
C ARG A 70 15.63 3.81 4.49
N THR A 71 16.80 3.39 4.98
CA THR A 71 18.10 3.73 4.36
C THR A 71 18.62 2.64 3.43
N LEU A 72 17.93 1.50 3.32
CA LEU A 72 18.38 0.30 2.60
C LEU A 72 17.48 -0.05 1.40
N THR A 73 16.20 0.29 1.44
CA THR A 73 15.27 0.10 0.32
C THR A 73 14.74 1.46 -0.14
N THR A 74 15.01 1.81 -1.39
CA THR A 74 14.53 3.04 -2.03
C THR A 74 13.72 2.71 -3.27
N ILE A 75 12.50 3.24 -3.35
CA ILE A 75 11.71 3.28 -4.57
C ILE A 75 11.75 4.72 -5.08
N THR A 76 12.25 4.90 -6.29
CA THR A 76 12.20 6.19 -7.00
C THR A 76 11.06 6.17 -8.01
N SER A 77 10.21 7.20 -7.99
CA SER A 77 9.13 7.33 -8.95
C SER A 77 9.65 7.73 -10.32
N ASN A 78 9.20 7.01 -11.34
CA ASN A 78 9.12 7.45 -12.72
C ASN A 78 7.65 7.52 -13.19
N TYR A 79 6.70 7.37 -12.27
CA TYR A 79 5.27 7.48 -12.52
C TYR A 79 4.82 8.94 -12.41
N ASP A 80 4.20 9.46 -13.46
CA ASP A 80 3.63 10.81 -13.48
C ASP A 80 2.20 10.79 -12.94
N ALA A 81 1.88 11.78 -12.09
CA ALA A 81 0.53 11.99 -11.59
C ALA A 81 -0.47 12.12 -12.76
N SER A 82 -1.58 11.38 -12.70
CA SER A 82 -2.55 11.31 -13.80
C SER A 82 -3.38 12.59 -13.98
N ASP A 83 -3.67 13.29 -12.88
CA ASP A 83 -4.44 14.53 -12.89
C ASP A 83 -3.93 15.47 -11.79
N PRO A 84 -2.76 16.10 -12.00
CA PRO A 84 -2.10 16.89 -10.96
C PRO A 84 -2.92 18.11 -10.50
N THR A 85 -3.93 18.52 -11.28
CA THR A 85 -4.82 19.64 -10.95
C THR A 85 -5.93 19.25 -9.98
N ASN A 86 -6.28 17.96 -9.91
CA ASN A 86 -7.27 17.42 -9.00
C ASN A 86 -6.61 16.78 -7.79
N THR A 87 -6.59 17.48 -6.66
CA THR A 87 -6.02 16.98 -5.40
C THR A 87 -6.57 15.61 -4.98
N PHE A 88 -7.82 15.27 -5.33
CA PHE A 88 -8.48 14.04 -4.89
C PHE A 88 -8.38 12.87 -5.88
N ALA A 89 -7.62 13.01 -6.98
CA ALA A 89 -7.44 11.93 -7.94
C ALA A 89 -6.51 10.85 -7.37
N PRO A 90 -6.95 9.58 -7.24
CA PRO A 90 -6.08 8.49 -6.79
C PRO A 90 -4.85 8.30 -7.67
N GLY A 91 -4.97 8.51 -8.99
CA GLY A 91 -3.85 8.44 -9.93
C GLY A 91 -2.76 9.50 -9.73
N ASN A 92 -2.86 10.37 -8.72
CA ASN A 92 -1.77 11.28 -8.36
C ASN A 92 -0.74 10.66 -7.42
N PHE A 93 -0.94 9.46 -6.90
CA PHE A 93 -0.07 8.86 -5.87
C PHE A 93 0.68 7.63 -6.39
N LEU A 94 1.90 7.38 -5.92
CA LEU A 94 2.64 6.17 -6.34
C LEU A 94 2.04 4.89 -5.75
N ILE A 95 1.59 4.96 -4.50
CA ILE A 95 0.89 3.87 -3.80
C ILE A 95 -0.50 4.36 -3.41
N VAL A 96 -1.52 3.57 -3.72
CA VAL A 96 -2.91 3.85 -3.35
C VAL A 96 -3.46 2.70 -2.52
N TYR A 97 -4.04 3.03 -1.37
CA TYR A 97 -4.92 2.12 -0.65
C TYR A 97 -6.37 2.55 -0.85
N GLN A 98 -7.16 1.69 -1.48
CA GLN A 98 -8.58 1.88 -1.73
C GLN A 98 -9.29 0.55 -1.44
N PRO A 99 -9.63 0.27 -0.17
CA PRO A 99 -10.13 -1.04 0.24
C PRO A 99 -11.42 -1.38 -0.47
N ASP A 100 -11.54 -2.62 -0.94
CA ASP A 100 -12.80 -3.14 -1.48
C ASP A 100 -13.80 -3.46 -0.37
N GLU A 101 -15.00 -3.92 -0.74
CA GLU A 101 -16.05 -4.25 0.24
C GLU A 101 -15.65 -5.36 1.20
N THR A 102 -14.91 -6.35 0.72
CA THR A 102 -14.45 -7.47 1.54
C THR A 102 -13.44 -6.99 2.56
N GLU A 103 -12.48 -6.17 2.13
CA GLU A 103 -11.50 -5.58 3.03
C GLU A 103 -12.13 -4.65 4.06
N ARG A 104 -13.07 -3.77 3.66
CA ARG A 104 -13.75 -2.89 4.62
C ARG A 104 -14.52 -3.66 5.69
N ALA A 105 -15.09 -4.82 5.34
CA ALA A 105 -15.78 -5.68 6.31
C ALA A 105 -14.81 -6.44 7.23
N ALA A 106 -13.64 -6.84 6.72
CA ALA A 106 -12.65 -7.59 7.48
C ALA A 106 -11.77 -6.68 8.36
N ASP A 107 -11.54 -5.44 7.94
CA ASP A 107 -10.70 -4.44 8.59
C ASP A 107 -9.31 -5.00 8.94
N ASN A 108 -8.59 -5.51 7.94
CA ASN A 108 -7.24 -6.03 8.11
C ASN A 108 -6.23 -4.90 8.23
N LEU A 109 -5.07 -5.20 8.84
CA LEU A 109 -3.98 -4.25 8.93
C LEU A 109 -3.43 -3.94 7.52
N ILE A 110 -3.47 -2.66 7.13
CA ILE A 110 -2.63 -2.15 6.05
C ILE A 110 -1.42 -1.45 6.65
N ARG A 111 -0.23 -1.97 6.37
CA ARG A 111 1.04 -1.41 6.85
C ARG A 111 2.03 -1.14 5.74
N ILE A 112 2.63 0.05 5.72
CA ILE A 112 3.76 0.38 4.84
C ILE A 112 4.92 0.79 5.73
N THR A 113 6.03 0.06 5.66
CA THR A 113 7.16 0.26 6.58
C THR A 113 8.54 0.03 5.97
N GLY A 114 9.56 0.66 6.55
CA GLY A 114 10.96 0.35 6.27
C GLY A 114 11.42 0.71 4.86
N ILE A 115 10.83 1.74 4.24
CA ILE A 115 11.10 2.09 2.84
C ILE A 115 11.30 3.60 2.65
N THR A 116 12.19 3.98 1.73
CA THR A 116 12.21 5.34 1.17
C THR A 116 11.37 5.39 -0.11
N LEU A 117 10.42 6.30 -0.16
CA LEU A 117 9.74 6.74 -1.38
C LEU A 117 10.36 8.08 -1.79
N ASP A 118 11.09 8.07 -2.89
CA ASP A 118 11.55 9.28 -3.59
C ASP A 118 10.59 9.54 -4.75
N LEU A 119 9.69 10.50 -4.60
CA LEU A 119 8.64 10.76 -5.58
C LEU A 119 9.12 11.58 -6.78
N ASN A 120 10.41 11.96 -6.76
CA ASN A 120 11.12 12.53 -7.91
C ASN A 120 10.38 13.71 -8.58
N ASN A 121 9.62 14.47 -7.79
CA ASN A 121 8.82 15.61 -8.26
C ASN A 121 7.81 15.26 -9.38
N LYS A 122 7.34 14.00 -9.42
CA LYS A 122 6.39 13.50 -10.43
C LYS A 122 4.98 13.25 -9.87
N CYS A 123 4.87 12.83 -8.62
CA CYS A 123 3.60 12.41 -8.01
C CYS A 123 3.60 12.59 -6.48
N GLY A 124 2.47 12.26 -5.85
CA GLY A 124 2.33 12.06 -4.41
C GLY A 124 2.83 10.68 -3.96
N GLY A 125 3.02 10.51 -2.65
CA GLY A 125 3.53 9.28 -2.08
C GLY A 125 2.45 8.20 -1.91
N ILE A 126 1.70 8.31 -0.81
CA ILE A 126 0.69 7.33 -0.40
C ILE A 126 -0.68 8.00 -0.35
N GLY A 127 -1.61 7.56 -1.19
CA GLY A 127 -3.00 8.00 -1.19
C GLY A 127 -3.89 6.97 -0.51
N LEU A 128 -4.63 7.39 0.53
CA LEU A 128 -5.53 6.55 1.30
C LEU A 128 -6.96 7.01 1.03
N PHE A 129 -7.77 6.16 0.38
CA PHE A 129 -9.10 6.53 -0.12
C PHE A 129 -10.18 5.56 0.37
N ASN A 130 -11.07 6.03 1.24
CA ASN A 130 -12.29 5.31 1.59
C ASN A 130 -13.45 6.30 1.80
N VAL A 131 -14.10 6.70 0.71
CA VAL A 131 -15.24 7.64 0.76
C VAL A 131 -16.58 6.95 1.06
N THR A 132 -16.54 5.69 1.51
CA THR A 132 -17.72 4.93 1.94
C THR A 132 -17.93 5.11 3.45
N THR A 133 -19.10 4.74 3.96
CA THR A 133 -19.43 4.89 5.38
C THR A 133 -18.85 3.79 6.29
N THR A 134 -18.32 2.70 5.73
CA THR A 134 -17.69 1.62 6.50
C THR A 134 -16.21 1.91 6.67
N PRO A 135 -15.73 2.22 7.90
CA PRO A 135 -14.34 2.59 8.12
C PRO A 135 -13.40 1.40 8.01
N THR A 136 -12.14 1.67 7.68
CA THR A 136 -11.01 0.78 8.02
C THR A 136 -10.19 1.46 9.10
N THR A 137 -9.85 0.73 10.15
CA THR A 137 -9.35 1.29 11.41
C THR A 137 -7.92 0.83 11.75
N LYS A 138 -7.38 -0.09 10.94
CA LYS A 138 -6.05 -0.68 11.13
C LYS A 138 -5.06 -0.20 10.07
N LEU A 139 -4.84 1.12 10.00
CA LEU A 139 -3.75 1.70 9.22
C LEU A 139 -2.47 1.83 10.07
N ARG A 140 -1.31 1.48 9.49
CA ARG A 140 -0.01 1.91 10.00
C ARG A 140 0.94 2.33 8.88
N ILE A 141 1.52 3.51 8.96
CA ILE A 141 2.63 3.91 8.08
C ILE A 141 3.77 4.34 8.99
N ASP A 142 4.86 3.57 8.99
CA ASP A 142 5.92 3.77 9.97
C ASP A 142 7.32 3.44 9.46
N ASN A 143 8.33 4.11 10.01
CA ASN A 143 9.74 3.88 9.65
C ASN A 143 10.04 4.07 8.15
N CYS A 144 9.31 4.99 7.50
CA CYS A 144 9.53 5.35 6.11
C CYS A 144 10.24 6.70 5.98
N THR A 145 10.84 6.94 4.82
CA THR A 145 11.18 8.29 4.35
C THR A 145 10.30 8.58 3.14
N ILE A 146 9.61 9.72 3.11
CA ILE A 146 8.78 10.14 1.98
C ILE A 146 9.28 11.51 1.56
N LYS A 147 9.78 11.63 0.34
CA LYS A 147 10.43 12.85 -0.13
C LYS A 147 10.14 13.19 -1.58
N ASN A 148 10.33 14.46 -1.93
CA ASN A 148 10.15 14.99 -3.29
C ASN A 148 8.73 14.78 -3.84
N ALA A 149 7.71 14.72 -2.96
CA ALA A 149 6.32 14.70 -3.37
C ALA A 149 5.90 16.13 -3.78
N THR A 150 6.31 16.50 -5.00
CA THR A 150 5.94 17.74 -5.70
C THR A 150 5.55 17.41 -7.13
N ASN A 151 4.94 18.35 -7.86
CA ASN A 151 4.72 18.26 -9.29
C ASN A 151 4.63 19.69 -9.86
N PRO A 152 5.17 19.99 -11.06
CA PRO A 152 5.12 21.34 -11.63
C PRO A 152 3.70 21.90 -11.84
N SER A 153 2.73 21.01 -12.04
CA SER A 153 1.35 21.35 -12.42
C SER A 153 0.35 21.21 -11.27
N GLY A 154 0.80 20.85 -10.06
CA GLY A 154 -0.11 20.50 -8.98
C GLY A 154 0.52 20.37 -7.61
N SER A 155 -0.30 20.55 -6.58
CA SER A 155 0.11 20.29 -5.20
C SER A 155 0.13 18.78 -4.95
N MET A 156 1.30 18.20 -4.66
CA MET A 156 1.41 16.79 -4.27
C MET A 156 1.47 16.63 -2.75
N ARG A 157 1.14 15.43 -2.28
CA ARG A 157 1.15 15.07 -0.85
C ARG A 157 2.06 13.87 -0.64
N GLY A 158 2.88 13.91 0.40
CA GLY A 158 3.61 12.74 0.85
C GLY A 158 2.65 11.62 1.25
N ILE A 159 1.68 11.94 2.12
CA ILE A 159 0.55 11.08 2.46
C ILE A 159 -0.74 11.90 2.39
N MET A 160 -1.77 11.37 1.74
CA MET A 160 -3.11 11.94 1.77
C MET A 160 -4.11 10.93 2.30
N LEU A 161 -4.99 11.38 3.19
CA LEU A 161 -6.15 10.63 3.65
C LEU A 161 -7.41 11.28 3.13
N ARG A 162 -8.32 10.48 2.58
CA ARG A 162 -9.65 10.91 2.15
C ARG A 162 -10.72 9.90 2.61
N GLY A 163 -11.59 10.34 3.50
CA GLY A 163 -12.72 9.60 4.04
C GLY A 163 -12.38 8.77 5.29
N HIS A 164 -13.01 7.61 5.43
CA HIS A 164 -13.09 6.83 6.65
C HIS A 164 -11.94 5.80 6.78
N ILE A 165 -10.74 6.31 7.02
CA ILE A 165 -9.54 5.50 7.30
C ILE A 165 -8.88 6.03 8.57
N TRP A 166 -8.68 5.16 9.55
CA TRP A 166 -8.06 5.49 10.83
C TRP A 166 -6.86 4.61 11.12
N GLY A 167 -5.92 5.14 11.89
CA GLY A 167 -4.74 4.42 12.33
C GLY A 167 -3.61 5.36 12.72
N VAL A 168 -2.36 4.90 12.53
CA VAL A 168 -1.17 5.59 13.04
C VAL A 168 -0.17 5.86 11.93
N ILE A 169 0.33 7.10 11.88
CA ILE A 169 1.47 7.49 11.04
C ILE A 169 2.58 7.93 12.01
N ASP A 170 3.59 7.09 12.23
CA ASP A 170 4.61 7.28 13.26
C ASP A 170 6.04 7.06 12.72
N SER A 171 7.05 7.63 13.38
CA SER A 171 8.46 7.30 13.11
C SER A 171 8.94 7.52 11.66
N ASN A 172 8.26 8.39 10.91
CA ASN A 172 8.57 8.71 9.52
C ASN A 172 9.43 9.96 9.38
N VAL A 173 10.14 10.07 8.26
CA VAL A 173 10.87 11.26 7.84
C VAL A 173 10.22 11.83 6.58
N PHE A 174 9.89 13.11 6.60
CA PHE A 174 9.33 13.84 5.45
C PHE A 174 10.29 14.94 5.03
N GLN A 175 10.64 15.00 3.75
CA GLN A 175 11.63 15.95 3.21
C GLN A 175 11.17 16.47 1.85
N GLU A 176 11.31 17.77 1.60
CA GLU A 176 11.09 18.35 0.26
C GLU A 176 9.73 17.98 -0.38
N ASN A 177 8.69 17.80 0.44
CA ASN A 177 7.32 17.56 -0.04
C ASN A 177 6.57 18.87 -0.10
N TYR A 178 5.68 19.04 -1.09
CA TYR A 178 4.81 20.22 -1.14
C TYR A 178 3.90 20.28 0.10
N LYS A 179 3.28 19.15 0.44
CA LYS A 179 2.66 18.88 1.75
C LYS A 179 3.08 17.50 2.23
N SER A 180 3.49 17.38 3.49
CA SER A 180 3.89 16.08 4.04
C SER A 180 2.68 15.17 4.29
N ILE A 181 1.67 15.68 5.00
CA ILE A 181 0.44 14.95 5.33
C ILE A 181 -0.74 15.90 5.15
N ASP A 182 -1.82 15.42 4.53
CA ASP A 182 -3.09 16.13 4.37
C ASP A 182 -4.23 15.14 4.62
N SER A 183 -5.33 15.58 5.25
CA SER A 183 -6.45 14.71 5.60
C SER A 183 -7.78 15.40 5.31
N TYR A 184 -8.68 14.67 4.66
CA TYR A 184 -10.02 15.11 4.30
C TYR A 184 -11.01 14.07 4.83
N GLY A 185 -11.87 14.49 5.77
CA GLY A 185 -12.93 13.65 6.34
C GLY A 185 -14.10 13.49 5.39
#